data_AF-W4L6R0-F1
#
_entry.id   AF-W4L6R0-F1
#
_cell.length_a   1.000
_cell.length_b   1.000
_cell.length_c   1.000
_cell.angle_alpha   90.00
_cell.angle_beta   90.00
_cell.angle_gamma   90.00
#
_symmetry.space_group_name_H-M   'P 1'
#
loop_
_entity.id
_entity.type
_entity.pdbx_description
1 polymer ?
#
loop_
_entity_poly.entity_id
_entity_poly.type
_entity_poly.pdbx_seq_one_letter_code
_entity_poly.pdbx_strand_id
1 'polypeptide(L)'
;MTFKTLFTSDKPLIACIHLLPLPGSPRYDGDMQAVYDTALAEATLFATYPIDALIVENFRDMPFYPDRLPAETIAAMSAVTRDIVKAVSLPVGVNALRNDAQAAVAIATATGARFIRVNVG
;
A
#
# COMPACT_ATOMS: atom_id res chain seq x y z
N MET A 1 2.09 9.33 18.23
CA MET A 1 2.75 9.73 16.97
C MET A 1 1.94 10.86 16.36
N THR A 2 2.58 11.93 15.89
CA THR A 2 1.93 13.06 15.20
C THR A 2 2.43 13.15 13.76
N PHE A 3 1.71 13.87 12.89
CA PHE A 3 2.13 14.11 11.49
C PHE A 3 3.56 14.65 11.41
N LYS A 4 3.90 15.65 12.23
CA LYS A 4 5.26 16.24 12.29
C LYS A 4 6.34 15.30 12.84
N THR A 5 5.97 14.29 13.63
CA THR A 5 6.94 13.26 14.08
C THR A 5 7.12 12.14 13.06
N LEU A 6 6.20 12.01 12.09
CA LEU A 6 6.28 11.03 11.02
C LEU A 6 6.97 11.62 9.78
N PHE A 7 6.61 12.86 9.44
CA PHE A 7 7.13 13.61 8.32
C PHE A 7 7.90 14.82 8.84
N THR A 8 9.21 14.86 8.59
CA THR A 8 10.07 15.97 9.01
C THR A 8 10.00 17.16 8.04
N SER A 9 9.58 16.92 6.79
CA SER A 9 9.34 17.96 5.79
C SER A 9 7.99 18.66 6.02
N ASP A 10 7.95 19.99 5.83
CA ASP A 10 6.70 20.76 5.84
C ASP A 10 5.76 20.39 4.68
N LYS A 11 6.31 19.83 3.60
CA LYS A 11 5.59 19.35 2.42
C LYS A 11 6.10 17.96 2.06
N PRO A 12 5.61 16.89 2.73
CA PRO A 12 6.14 15.56 2.52
C PRO A 12 5.83 15.04 1.11
N LEU A 13 6.84 14.47 0.47
CA LEU A 13 6.73 13.76 -0.79
C LEU A 13 6.51 12.27 -0.52
N ILE A 14 5.33 11.78 -0.88
CA ILE A 14 4.94 10.37 -0.68
C ILE A 14 4.84 9.69 -2.04
N ALA A 15 5.70 8.70 -2.29
CA ALA A 15 5.64 7.92 -3.53
C ALA A 15 4.58 6.81 -3.42
N CYS A 16 3.78 6.64 -4.48
CA CYS A 16 2.70 5.65 -4.51
C CYS A 16 3.16 4.40 -5.26
N ILE A 17 3.07 3.25 -4.58
CA ILE A 17 3.32 1.93 -5.15
C ILE A 17 1.96 1.38 -5.60
N HIS A 18 1.77 1.31 -6.92
CA HIS A 18 0.55 0.75 -7.50
C HIS A 18 0.75 -0.75 -7.72
N LEU A 19 0.12 -1.54 -6.86
CA LEU A 19 0.21 -2.99 -6.94
C LEU A 19 -0.32 -3.48 -8.29
N LEU A 20 0.29 -4.56 -8.78
CA LEU A 20 -0.34 -5.40 -9.80
C LEU A 20 -1.70 -5.91 -9.28
N PRO A 21 -2.62 -6.30 -10.19
CA PRO A 21 -3.91 -6.83 -9.78
C PRO A 21 -3.74 -7.98 -8.77
N LEU A 22 -4.58 -8.01 -7.74
CA LEU A 22 -4.50 -8.93 -6.60
C LEU A 22 -5.58 -10.02 -6.68
N PRO A 23 -5.44 -11.12 -5.92
CA PRO A 23 -6.52 -12.08 -5.73
C PRO A 23 -7.87 -11.41 -5.48
N GLY A 24 -8.90 -11.87 -6.21
CA GLY A 24 -10.24 -11.27 -6.26
C GLY A 24 -10.44 -10.37 -7.49
N SER A 25 -9.40 -9.71 -7.98
CA SER A 25 -9.50 -8.91 -9.21
C SER A 25 -9.68 -9.79 -10.46
N PRO A 26 -10.57 -9.42 -11.40
CA PRO A 26 -10.67 -10.08 -12.70
C PRO A 26 -9.40 -9.99 -13.56
N ARG A 27 -8.47 -9.08 -13.22
CA ARG A 27 -7.19 -8.91 -13.92
C ARG A 27 -6.02 -9.62 -13.23
N TYR A 28 -6.28 -10.34 -12.15
CA TYR A 28 -5.24 -11.11 -11.48
C TYR A 28 -4.78 -12.27 -12.36
N ASP A 29 -3.47 -12.36 -12.58
CA ASP A 29 -2.85 -13.34 -13.47
C ASP A 29 -2.49 -14.66 -12.76
N GLY A 30 -2.90 -14.83 -11.50
CA GLY A 30 -2.61 -16.04 -10.72
C GLY A 30 -1.21 -16.11 -10.11
N ASP A 31 -0.38 -15.08 -10.30
CA ASP A 31 1.00 -15.05 -9.82
C ASP A 31 1.19 -13.99 -8.71
N MET A 32 1.19 -14.43 -7.45
CA MET A 32 1.52 -13.55 -6.33
C MET A 32 3.01 -13.19 -6.27
N GLN A 33 3.90 -14.04 -6.78
CA GLN A 33 5.34 -13.76 -6.75
C GLN A 33 5.67 -12.54 -7.62
N ALA A 34 5.06 -12.44 -8.80
CA ALA A 34 5.16 -11.26 -9.64
C ALA A 34 4.69 -9.97 -8.93
N VAL A 35 3.63 -10.05 -8.12
CA VAL A 35 3.15 -8.91 -7.30
C VAL A 35 4.22 -8.50 -6.29
N TYR A 36 4.79 -9.45 -5.53
CA TYR A 36 5.84 -9.18 -4.55
C TYR A 36 7.08 -8.58 -5.21
N ASP A 37 7.60 -9.22 -6.26
CA ASP A 37 8.83 -8.81 -6.93
C ASP A 37 8.70 -7.40 -7.53
N THR A 38 7.57 -7.12 -8.18
CA THR A 38 7.30 -5.80 -8.78
C THR A 38 7.22 -4.72 -7.69
N ALA A 39 6.46 -4.98 -6.62
CA ALA A 39 6.26 -4.00 -5.56
C ALA A 39 7.54 -3.74 -4.75
N LEU A 40 8.35 -4.78 -4.49
CA LEU A 40 9.64 -4.66 -3.81
C LEU A 40 10.69 -3.96 -4.66
N ALA A 41 10.74 -4.25 -5.97
CA ALA A 41 11.62 -3.55 -6.89
C ALA A 41 11.30 -2.04 -6.94
N GLU A 42 10.01 -1.69 -7.04
CA GLU A 42 9.56 -0.29 -7.02
C GLU A 42 9.84 0.39 -5.68
N ALA A 43 9.54 -0.25 -4.55
CA ALA A 43 9.83 0.27 -3.21
C ALA A 43 11.33 0.55 -3.00
N THR A 44 12.18 -0.39 -3.41
CA THR A 44 13.64 -0.28 -3.28
C THR A 44 14.18 0.84 -4.16
N LEU A 45 13.66 0.97 -5.39
CA LEU A 45 14.01 2.05 -6.29
C LEU A 45 13.62 3.42 -5.70
N PHE A 46 12.37 3.57 -5.24
CA PHE A 46 11.90 4.80 -4.62
C PHE A 46 12.71 5.19 -3.38
N ALA A 47 13.13 4.21 -2.57
CA ALA A 47 13.98 4.45 -1.41
C ALA A 47 15.37 5.03 -1.74
N THR A 48 15.80 5.01 -3.02
CA THR A 48 17.04 5.66 -3.47
C THR A 48 16.90 7.16 -3.74
N TYR A 49 15.67 7.68 -3.78
CA TYR A 49 15.36 9.08 -4.04
C TYR A 49 15.04 9.84 -2.74
N PRO A 50 15.15 11.18 -2.73
CA PRO A 50 14.81 12.00 -1.55
C PRO A 50 13.29 12.13 -1.40
N ILE A 51 12.64 11.04 -0.97
CA ILE A 51 11.21 10.98 -0.66
C ILE A 51 11.01 10.78 0.86
N ASP A 52 9.87 11.23 1.39
CA ASP A 52 9.60 11.18 2.83
C ASP A 52 8.89 9.89 3.25
N ALA A 53 8.13 9.25 2.35
CA ALA A 53 7.42 8.01 2.62
C ALA A 53 6.95 7.28 1.35
N LEU A 54 6.45 6.07 1.56
CA LEU A 54 5.78 5.24 0.56
C LEU A 54 4.30 5.06 0.94
N ILE A 55 3.44 4.87 -0.05
CA ILE A 55 2.06 4.42 0.16
C ILE A 55 1.70 3.29 -0.80
N VAL A 56 1.15 2.20 -0.28
CA VAL A 56 0.77 1.01 -1.05
C VAL A 56 -0.71 1.09 -1.43
N GLU A 57 -1.03 0.92 -2.71
CA GLU A 57 -2.38 1.06 -3.25
C GLU A 57 -2.75 -0.05 -4.25
N ASN A 58 -3.98 -0.56 -4.17
CA ASN A 58 -4.50 -1.60 -5.07
C ASN A 58 -5.13 -1.04 -6.36
N PHE A 59 -4.51 -0.03 -6.97
CA PHE A 59 -5.05 0.72 -8.12
C PHE A 59 -5.35 -0.11 -9.37
N ARG A 60 -4.73 -1.27 -9.53
CA ARG A 60 -4.92 -2.11 -10.72
C ARG A 60 -5.98 -3.19 -10.54
N ASP A 61 -6.67 -3.26 -9.39
CA ASP A 61 -7.81 -4.16 -9.15
C ASP A 61 -9.07 -3.73 -9.91
N MET A 62 -8.98 -3.61 -11.24
CA MET A 62 -10.09 -3.17 -12.07
C MET A 62 -10.94 -4.36 -12.59
N PRO A 63 -12.28 -4.27 -12.52
CA PRO A 63 -13.09 -3.25 -11.84
C PRO A 63 -13.00 -3.35 -10.30
N PHE A 64 -13.04 -2.19 -9.63
CA PHE A 64 -12.97 -2.13 -8.17
C PHE A 64 -14.27 -2.61 -7.51
N TYR A 65 -14.15 -3.28 -6.36
CA TYR A 65 -15.28 -3.57 -5.48
C TYR A 65 -16.00 -2.27 -5.06
N PRO A 66 -17.34 -2.24 -5.01
CA PRO A 66 -18.07 -1.00 -4.73
C PRO A 66 -17.93 -0.52 -3.28
N ASP A 67 -17.84 -1.48 -2.33
CA ASP A 67 -17.85 -1.21 -0.89
C ASP A 67 -16.53 -1.66 -0.24
N ARG A 68 -16.54 -2.84 0.37
CA ARG A 68 -15.41 -3.39 1.12
C ARG A 68 -14.54 -4.27 0.25
N LEU A 69 -13.24 -4.22 0.52
CA LEU A 69 -12.32 -5.19 -0.07
C LEU A 69 -12.64 -6.59 0.46
N PRO A 70 -12.63 -7.61 -0.42
CA PRO A 70 -12.80 -8.99 0.02
C PRO A 70 -11.56 -9.48 0.77
N ALA A 71 -11.69 -10.60 1.48
CA ALA A 71 -10.65 -11.10 2.37
C ALA A 71 -9.33 -11.41 1.64
N GLU A 72 -9.41 -11.93 0.42
CA GLU A 72 -8.27 -12.28 -0.42
C GLU A 72 -7.45 -11.04 -0.82
N THR A 73 -8.11 -9.91 -1.13
CA THR A 73 -7.43 -8.65 -1.44
C THR A 73 -6.78 -8.06 -0.20
N ILE A 74 -7.48 -8.07 0.94
CA ILE A 74 -6.92 -7.60 2.23
C ILE A 74 -5.70 -8.42 2.63
N ALA A 75 -5.76 -9.75 2.47
CA ALA A 75 -4.66 -10.66 2.77
C ALA A 75 -3.46 -10.40 1.85
N ALA A 76 -3.68 -10.25 0.55
CA ALA A 76 -2.63 -9.95 -0.42
C ALA A 76 -1.96 -8.59 -0.15
N MET A 77 -2.75 -7.53 0.05
CA MET A 77 -2.23 -6.21 0.42
C MET A 77 -1.44 -6.25 1.73
N SER A 78 -1.91 -7.02 2.73
CA SER A 78 -1.20 -7.20 3.99
C SER A 78 0.16 -7.85 3.82
N ALA A 79 0.23 -8.94 3.03
CA ALA A 79 1.48 -9.62 2.76
C ALA A 79 2.49 -8.70 2.06
N VAL A 80 2.07 -8.05 0.97
CA VAL A 80 2.97 -7.17 0.19
C VAL A 80 3.42 -5.98 1.03
N THR A 81 2.50 -5.34 1.76
CA THR A 81 2.83 -4.19 2.62
C THR A 81 3.82 -4.59 3.71
N ARG A 82 3.68 -5.78 4.32
CA ARG A 82 4.62 -6.26 5.33
C ARG A 82 6.04 -6.39 4.78
N ASP A 83 6.18 -6.89 3.57
CA ASP A 83 7.49 -7.09 2.95
C ASP A 83 8.12 -5.75 2.55
N ILE A 84 7.32 -4.80 2.03
CA ILE A 84 7.79 -3.43 1.78
C ILE A 84 8.25 -2.77 3.07
N VAL A 85 7.48 -2.86 4.16
CA VAL A 85 7.85 -2.31 5.49
C VAL A 85 9.18 -2.88 5.99
N LYS A 86 9.49 -4.14 5.70
CA LYS A 86 10.78 -4.75 6.08
C LYS A 86 11.94 -4.34 5.17
N ALA A 87 11.66 -4.07 3.89
CA ALA A 87 12.68 -3.82 2.88
C ALA A 87 13.22 -2.38 2.92
N VAL A 88 12.47 -1.43 3.48
CA VAL A 88 12.83 0.00 3.47
C VAL A 88 12.81 0.60 4.88
N SER A 89 13.62 1.64 5.09
CA SER A 89 13.61 2.41 6.34
C SER A 89 12.59 3.56 6.36
N LEU A 90 11.94 3.83 5.23
CA LEU A 90 10.95 4.89 5.08
C LEU A 90 9.63 4.50 5.76
N PRO A 91 8.87 5.46 6.30
CA PRO A 91 7.48 5.22 6.66
C PRO A 91 6.68 4.70 5.46
N VAL A 92 5.89 3.66 5.71
CA VAL A 92 4.95 3.11 4.72
C VAL A 92 3.53 3.42 5.17
N GLY A 93 2.67 3.77 4.23
CA GLY A 93 1.24 3.90 4.43
C GLY A 93 0.44 2.96 3.55
N VAL A 94 -0.87 2.89 3.80
CA VAL A 94 -1.80 2.05 3.04
C VAL A 94 -2.93 2.91 2.48
N ASN A 95 -3.27 2.70 1.21
CA ASN A 95 -4.51 3.21 0.63
C ASN A 95 -5.34 2.05 0.04
N ALA A 96 -6.38 1.65 0.76
CA ALA A 96 -7.39 0.74 0.23
C ALA A 96 -8.40 1.54 -0.60
N LEU A 97 -8.46 1.30 -1.90
CA LEU A 97 -9.35 2.06 -2.78
C LEU A 97 -10.82 1.84 -2.45
N ARG A 98 -11.66 2.79 -2.90
CA ARG A 98 -13.10 2.89 -2.60
C ARG A 98 -13.42 3.22 -1.15
N ASN A 99 -12.49 3.90 -0.49
CA ASN A 99 -12.68 4.50 0.83
C ASN A 99 -12.87 3.46 1.94
N ASP A 100 -12.36 2.23 1.76
CA ASP A 100 -12.40 1.19 2.79
C ASP A 100 -11.35 1.48 3.89
N ALA A 101 -11.66 2.49 4.70
CA ALA A 101 -10.81 2.91 5.81
C ALA A 101 -10.58 1.78 6.82
N GLN A 102 -11.56 0.89 7.00
CA GLN A 102 -11.44 -0.22 7.95
C GLN A 102 -10.40 -1.23 7.48
N ALA A 103 -10.43 -1.62 6.20
CA ALA A 103 -9.40 -2.46 5.61
C ALA A 103 -8.03 -1.80 5.68
N ALA A 104 -7.92 -0.51 5.32
CA ALA A 104 -6.65 0.21 5.37
C ALA A 104 -6.04 0.24 6.79
N VAL A 105 -6.85 0.52 7.83
CA VAL A 105 -6.39 0.48 9.23
C VAL A 105 -5.96 -0.94 9.63
N ALA A 106 -6.74 -1.97 9.26
CA ALA A 106 -6.43 -3.36 9.59
C ALA A 106 -5.08 -3.79 8.99
N ILE A 107 -4.88 -3.52 7.70
CA ILE A 107 -3.63 -3.79 6.98
C ILE A 107 -2.48 -3.04 7.63
N ALA A 108 -2.62 -1.74 7.87
CA ALA A 108 -1.55 -0.92 8.45
C ALA A 108 -1.13 -1.45 9.84
N THR A 109 -2.11 -1.79 10.68
CA THR A 109 -1.89 -2.33 12.02
C THR A 109 -1.15 -3.67 11.99
N ALA A 110 -1.56 -4.59 11.10
CA ALA A 110 -0.96 -5.92 11.00
C ALA A 110 0.47 -5.92 10.44
N THR A 111 0.81 -4.91 9.65
CA THR A 111 2.05 -4.88 8.85
C THR A 111 3.13 -3.96 9.43
N GLY A 112 2.76 -3.04 10.32
CA GLY A 112 3.65 -2.02 10.86
C GLY A 112 3.69 -0.74 10.03
N ALA A 113 2.80 -0.59 9.04
CA ALA A 113 2.62 0.68 8.33
C ALA A 113 2.15 1.77 9.32
N ARG A 114 2.51 3.03 9.03
CA ARG A 114 2.45 4.14 10.00
C ARG A 114 1.32 5.13 9.76
N PHE A 115 0.68 5.06 8.60
CA PHE A 115 -0.43 5.93 8.24
C PHE A 115 -1.35 5.26 7.20
N ILE A 116 -2.51 5.85 6.99
CA ILE A 116 -3.42 5.48 5.90
C ILE A 116 -3.83 6.72 5.12
N ARG A 117 -4.21 6.52 3.86
CA ARG A 117 -5.03 7.47 3.11
C ARG A 117 -6.42 6.90 2.97
N VAL A 118 -7.43 7.76 3.07
CA VAL A 118 -8.82 7.44 2.74
C VAL A 118 -9.23 8.45 1.69
N ASN A 119 -9.56 7.98 0.50
CA ASN A 119 -10.08 8.86 -0.54
C ASN A 119 -11.44 9.40 -0.05
N VAL A 120 -11.79 10.62 -0.45
CA VAL A 120 -13.14 11.16 -0.22
C VAL A 120 -13.87 11.02 -1.55
N GLY A 121 -14.96 10.27 -1.54
CA GLY A 121 -15.85 10.05 -2.68
C GLY A 121 -17.19 10.70 -2.45
#